data_AF-A0A7K3BGI8-F1
#
_entry.id   AF-A0A7K3BGI8-F1
#
_cell.length_a   1.000
_cell.length_b   1.000
_cell.length_c   1.000
_cell.angle_alpha   90.00
_cell.angle_beta   90.00
_cell.angle_gamma   90.00
#
_symmetry.space_group_name_H-M   'P 1'
#
loop_
_entity.id
_entity.type
_entity.pdbx_description
1 polymer ?
#
loop_
_entity_poly.entity_id
_entity_poly.type
_entity_poly.pdbx_seq_one_letter_code
_entity_poly.pdbx_strand_id
1 'polypeptide(L)'
;MERAAKFLAELAPQAWKVFRYLLRNPGRAIHCTELVDKALGGPNESDPARRVAGVLSGMSKGHGNSERRLPFYWWEAPEGSVGATYAVRPSVAAVFLAAQLDAT
;
A
#
# COMPACT_ATOMS: atom_id res chain seq x y z
N MET A 1 9.69 -5.79 14.78
CA MET A 1 8.46 -6.56 14.47
C MET A 1 7.22 -5.89 15.05
N GLU A 2 7.20 -5.62 16.36
CA GLU A 2 6.07 -5.00 17.08
C GLU A 2 5.48 -3.73 16.41
N ARG A 3 6.31 -2.76 16.00
CA ARG A 3 5.84 -1.55 15.31
C ARG A 3 5.15 -1.83 13.97
N ALA A 4 5.57 -2.88 13.26
CA ALA A 4 4.92 -3.28 12.00
C ALA A 4 3.56 -3.92 12.27
N ALA A 5 3.47 -4.80 13.28
CA ALA A 5 2.18 -5.38 13.70
C ALA A 5 1.19 -4.30 14.16
N LYS A 6 1.63 -3.33 14.98
CA LYS A 6 0.83 -2.16 15.38
C LYS A 6 0.35 -1.36 14.17
N PHE A 7 1.23 -1.11 13.20
CA PHE A 7 0.84 -0.43 11.96
C PHE A 7 -0.25 -1.22 11.22
N LEU A 8 -0.13 -2.55 11.12
CA LEU A 8 -1.11 -3.39 10.42
C LEU A 8 -2.48 -3.40 11.11
N ALA A 9 -2.51 -3.41 12.43
CA ALA A 9 -3.75 -3.42 13.22
C ALA A 9 -4.61 -2.15 13.00
N GLU A 10 -3.97 -1.03 12.66
CA GLU A 10 -4.63 0.26 12.43
C GLU A 10 -5.15 0.43 10.99
N LEU A 11 -4.89 -0.53 10.09
CA LEU A 11 -5.27 -0.41 8.69
C LEU A 11 -6.74 -0.72 8.46
N ALA A 12 -7.44 0.20 7.79
CA ALA A 12 -8.75 -0.07 7.25
C ALA A 12 -8.71 -1.25 6.25
N PRO A 13 -9.79 -2.05 6.11
CA PRO A 13 -9.78 -3.25 5.27
C PRO A 13 -9.36 -3.01 3.81
N GLN A 14 -9.74 -1.88 3.21
CA GLN A 14 -9.33 -1.55 1.84
C GLN A 14 -7.86 -1.16 1.74
N ALA A 15 -7.36 -0.40 2.72
CA ALA A 15 -5.95 -0.04 2.83
C ALA A 15 -5.09 -1.31 2.99
N TRP A 16 -5.57 -2.27 3.79
CA TRP A 16 -4.94 -3.57 3.92
C TRP A 16 -4.89 -4.36 2.61
N LYS A 17 -5.98 -4.39 1.82
CA LYS A 17 -5.98 -5.07 0.51
C LYS A 17 -4.91 -4.52 -0.44
N VAL A 18 -4.85 -3.19 -0.57
CA VAL A 18 -3.84 -2.51 -1.41
C VAL A 18 -2.43 -2.77 -0.89
N PHE A 19 -2.21 -2.60 0.42
CA PHE A 19 -0.89 -2.80 1.00
C PHE A 19 -0.41 -4.24 0.87
N ARG A 20 -1.28 -5.22 1.13
CA ARG A 20 -0.97 -6.64 0.97
C ARG A 20 -0.60 -6.97 -0.48
N TYR A 21 -1.22 -6.33 -1.47
CA TYR A 21 -0.84 -6.49 -2.86
C TYR A 21 0.58 -5.99 -3.12
N LEU A 22 0.94 -4.82 -2.60
CA LEU A 22 2.30 -4.26 -2.68
C LEU A 22 3.32 -5.16 -1.96
N LEU A 23 2.99 -5.67 -0.76
CA LEU A 23 3.85 -6.57 0.02
C LEU A 23 4.17 -7.88 -0.70
N ARG A 24 3.21 -8.41 -1.48
CA ARG A 24 3.38 -9.63 -2.30
C ARG A 24 4.14 -9.40 -3.60
N ASN A 25 4.37 -8.13 -3.97
CA ASN A 25 5.06 -7.73 -5.19
C ASN A 25 6.22 -6.77 -4.87
N PRO A 26 7.15 -7.14 -3.95
CA PRO A 26 8.19 -6.23 -3.52
C PRO A 26 9.14 -5.86 -4.67
N GLY A 27 9.59 -4.61 -4.71
CA GLY A 27 10.50 -4.10 -5.74
C GLY A 27 9.86 -3.81 -7.08
N ARG A 28 8.60 -4.20 -7.33
CA ARG A 28 7.86 -3.79 -8.51
C ARG A 28 7.29 -2.38 -8.34
N ALA A 29 7.39 -1.60 -9.41
CA ALA A 29 6.61 -0.38 -9.59
C ALA A 29 5.20 -0.79 -10.06
N ILE A 30 4.18 -0.44 -9.28
CA ILE A 30 2.78 -0.84 -9.54
C ILE A 30 1.95 0.41 -9.76
N HIS A 31 1.34 0.53 -10.94
CA HIS A 31 0.49 1.66 -11.29
C HIS A 31 -0.86 1.61 -10.56
N CYS A 32 -1.47 2.77 -10.27
CA CYS A 32 -2.74 2.86 -9.55
C CYS A 32 -3.89 2.08 -10.24
N THR A 33 -3.88 1.97 -11.57
CA THR A 33 -4.85 1.15 -12.33
C THR A 33 -4.75 -0.32 -11.98
N GLU A 34 -3.54 -0.88 -11.85
CA GLU A 34 -3.33 -2.27 -11.42
C GLU A 34 -3.80 -2.48 -9.99
N LEU A 35 -3.56 -1.52 -9.09
CA LEU A 35 -4.04 -1.60 -7.70
C LEU A 35 -5.58 -1.60 -7.63
N VAL A 36 -6.22 -0.77 -8.46
CA VAL A 36 -7.69 -0.76 -8.54
C VAL A 36 -8.22 -2.09 -9.07
N ASP A 37 -7.67 -2.60 -10.16
CA ASP A 37 -8.10 -3.86 -10.79
C ASP A 37 -7.85 -5.06 -9.88
N LYS A 38 -6.61 -5.22 -9.40
CA LYS A 38 -6.16 -6.43 -8.70
C LYS A 38 -6.39 -6.43 -7.19
N ALA A 39 -6.47 -5.27 -6.54
CA ALA A 39 -6.62 -5.20 -5.08
C ALA A 39 -7.97 -4.66 -4.62
N LEU A 40 -8.57 -3.72 -5.36
CA LEU A 40 -9.83 -3.08 -4.97
C LEU A 40 -11.07 -3.62 -5.73
N GLY A 41 -10.88 -4.40 -6.80
CA GLY A 41 -11.95 -5.08 -7.52
C GLY A 41 -12.86 -4.15 -8.32
N GLY A 42 -12.32 -3.06 -8.86
CA GLY A 42 -13.07 -2.06 -9.62
C GLY A 42 -12.50 -1.81 -11.02
N PRO A 43 -12.58 -2.76 -11.97
CA PRO A 43 -12.19 -2.47 -13.34
C PRO A 43 -13.03 -1.30 -13.88
N ASN A 44 -12.40 -0.37 -14.60
CA ASN A 44 -13.01 0.86 -15.15
C ASN A 44 -13.23 2.03 -14.17
N GLU A 45 -12.46 2.13 -13.10
CA GLU A 45 -12.44 3.36 -12.30
C GLU A 45 -12.04 4.58 -13.15
N SER A 46 -12.83 5.64 -13.04
CA SER A 46 -12.66 6.89 -13.79
C SER A 46 -11.45 7.72 -13.33
N ASP A 47 -11.11 7.62 -12.04
CA ASP A 47 -9.92 8.24 -11.44
C ASP A 47 -9.22 7.26 -10.48
N PRO A 48 -8.41 6.33 -11.02
CA PRO A 48 -7.71 5.33 -10.23
C PRO A 48 -6.72 5.94 -9.24
N ALA A 49 -6.11 7.08 -9.59
CA ALA A 49 -5.13 7.75 -8.76
C ALA A 49 -5.78 8.33 -7.50
N ARG A 50 -6.88 9.08 -7.64
CA ARG A 50 -7.63 9.62 -6.51
C ARG A 50 -8.19 8.52 -5.62
N ARG A 51 -8.69 7.42 -6.22
CA ARG A 51 -9.20 6.28 -5.46
C ARG A 51 -8.11 5.63 -4.60
N VAL A 52 -6.96 5.31 -5.20
CA VAL A 52 -5.84 4.69 -4.47
C VAL A 52 -5.27 5.65 -3.42
N ALA A 53 -5.10 6.94 -3.75
CA ALA A 53 -4.65 7.95 -2.79
C ALA A 53 -5.61 8.07 -1.60
N GLY A 54 -6.92 8.09 -1.84
CA GLY A 54 -7.94 8.09 -0.79
C GLY A 54 -7.84 6.87 0.14
N VAL A 55 -7.72 5.67 -0.43
CA VAL A 55 -7.54 4.43 0.34
C VAL A 55 -6.25 4.47 1.18
N LEU A 56 -5.12 4.90 0.60
CA LEU A 56 -3.83 4.92 1.27
C LEU A 56 -3.70 6.08 2.28
N SER A 57 -4.47 7.16 2.14
CA SER A 57 -4.52 8.26 3.11
C SER A 57 -4.91 7.78 4.51
N GLY A 58 -5.70 6.70 4.60
CA GLY A 58 -6.08 6.07 5.86
C GLY A 58 -4.89 5.48 6.63
N MET A 59 -3.75 5.26 5.98
CA MET A 59 -2.52 4.76 6.62
C MET A 59 -1.79 5.81 7.45
N SER A 60 -2.17 7.10 7.33
CA SER A 60 -1.59 8.17 8.14
C SER A 60 -1.82 7.96 9.65
N LYS A 61 -2.92 7.30 10.03
CA LYS A 61 -3.15 6.88 11.42
C LYS A 61 -2.15 5.81 11.87
N GLY A 62 -1.93 4.78 11.06
CA GLY A 62 -0.91 3.76 11.31
C GLY A 62 0.50 4.35 11.37
N HIS A 63 0.82 5.33 10.52
CA HIS A 63 2.09 6.08 10.56
C HIS A 63 2.28 6.79 11.92
N GLY A 64 1.28 7.57 12.35
CA GLY A 64 1.33 8.30 13.61
C GLY A 64 1.39 7.39 14.83
N ASN A 65 0.53 6.37 14.89
CA ASN A 65 0.39 5.50 16.06
C ASN A 65 1.53 4.48 16.23
N SER A 66 2.25 4.15 15.14
CA SER A 66 3.38 3.21 15.19
C SER A 66 4.76 3.87 15.21
N GLU A 67 4.81 5.21 15.13
CA GLU A 67 6.03 6.02 14.92
C GLU A 67 6.87 5.56 13.72
N ARG A 68 6.25 4.91 12.74
CA ARG A 68 6.95 4.28 11.60
C ARG A 68 6.63 5.05 10.34
N ARG A 69 7.64 5.41 9.54
CA ARG A 69 7.44 5.96 8.18
C ARG A 69 6.51 5.09 7.34
N LEU A 70 5.79 5.71 6.41
CA LEU A 70 4.97 4.99 5.44
C LEU A 70 5.81 3.89 4.77
N PRO A 71 5.31 2.64 4.73
CA PRO A 71 6.09 1.48 4.30
C PRO A 71 6.14 1.32 2.78
N PHE A 72 5.75 2.33 2.03
CA PHE A 72 5.75 2.38 0.58
C PHE A 72 6.20 3.76 0.11
N TYR A 73 6.62 3.81 -1.15
CA TYR A 73 6.92 5.02 -1.88
C TYR A 73 5.87 5.20 -2.97
N TRP A 74 5.63 6.46 -3.34
CA TRP A 74 4.82 6.78 -4.49
C TRP A 74 5.41 7.96 -5.25
N TRP A 75 5.15 8.01 -6.54
CA TRP A 75 5.49 9.12 -7.42
C TRP A 75 4.44 9.24 -8.52
N GLU A 76 4.33 10.44 -9.09
CA GLU A 76 3.47 10.67 -10.26
C GLU A 76 3.89 9.75 -11.40
N ALA A 77 2.92 9.29 -12.20
CA ALA A 77 3.23 8.48 -13.37
C ALA A 77 4.15 9.27 -14.34
N PRO A 78 4.98 8.58 -15.14
CA PRO A 78 5.87 9.25 -16.09
C PRO A 78 5.10 10.15 -17.06
N GLU A 79 5.78 11.14 -17.62
CA GLU A 79 5.23 12.07 -18.60
C GLU A 79 4.52 11.32 -19.74
N GLY A 80 3.27 11.70 -20.04
CA GLY A 80 2.39 10.99 -20.98
C GLY A 80 1.51 9.89 -20.37
N SER A 81 1.61 9.62 -19.06
CA SER A 81 0.71 8.74 -18.31
C SER A 81 0.00 9.50 -17.20
N VAL A 82 -1.30 9.23 -17.00
CA VAL A 82 -2.08 9.84 -15.91
C VAL A 82 -2.11 8.89 -14.72
N GLY A 83 -1.69 9.37 -13.54
CA GLY A 83 -1.90 8.70 -12.27
C GLY A 83 -0.68 8.65 -11.37
N ALA A 84 -0.58 7.60 -10.57
CA ALA A 84 0.49 7.43 -9.60
C ALA A 84 1.00 6.00 -9.59
N THR A 85 2.30 5.85 -9.35
CA THR A 85 2.98 4.57 -9.22
C THR A 85 3.43 4.37 -7.78
N TYR A 86 3.29 3.15 -7.28
CA TYR A 86 3.58 2.76 -5.91
C TYR A 86 4.60 1.61 -5.88
N ALA A 87 5.46 1.60 -4.87
CA ALA A 87 6.40 0.50 -4.66
C ALA A 87 6.73 0.31 -3.18
N VAL A 88 7.06 -0.94 -2.82
CA VAL A 88 7.58 -1.31 -1.51
C VAL A 88 8.95 -1.96 -1.69
N ARG A 89 9.94 -1.54 -0.89
CA ARG A 89 11.27 -2.17 -0.91
C ARG A 89 11.18 -3.61 -0.38
N PRO A 90 11.92 -4.58 -0.96
CA PRO A 90 11.89 -5.97 -0.50
C PRO A 90 12.17 -6.16 1.00
N SER A 91 13.13 -5.43 1.55
CA SER A 91 13.45 -5.48 2.98
C SER A 91 12.31 -4.97 3.87
N VAL A 92 11.55 -3.97 3.41
CA VAL A 92 10.37 -3.48 4.12
C VAL A 92 9.25 -4.52 4.04
N ALA A 93 9.02 -5.10 2.87
CA ALA A 93 8.00 -6.14 2.70
C ALA A 93 8.25 -7.33 3.62
N ALA A 94 9.49 -7.81 3.71
CA ALA A 94 9.87 -8.90 4.61
C ALA A 94 9.48 -8.64 6.08
N VAL A 95 9.70 -7.42 6.59
CA VAL A 95 9.34 -7.06 7.96
C VAL A 95 7.84 -7.13 8.20
N PHE A 96 7.03 -6.67 7.26
CA PHE A 96 5.57 -6.67 7.39
C PHE A 96 4.95 -8.06 7.18
N LEU A 97 5.50 -8.85 6.26
CA LEU A 97 5.06 -10.23 6.04
C LEU A 97 5.38 -11.11 7.26
N ALA A 98 6.57 -10.97 7.85
CA ALA A 98 6.90 -11.68 9.07
C ALA A 98 5.98 -11.22 10.24
N ALA A 99 5.64 -9.92 10.33
CA ALA A 99 4.76 -9.42 11.38
C ALA A 99 3.31 -9.93 11.24
N GLN A 100 2.90 -10.29 10.01
CA GLN A 100 1.62 -10.93 9.76
C GLN A 100 1.62 -12.39 10.27
N LEU A 101 2.73 -13.11 10.08
CA LEU A 101 2.86 -14.50 10.53
C LEU A 101 2.89 -14.59 12.06
N ASP A 102 3.57 -13.66 12.73
CA ASP A 102 3.64 -13.63 14.21
C ASP A 102 2.31 -13.25 14.88
N ALA A 103 1.37 -12.66 14.13
CA ALA A 103 0.05 -12.25 14.62
C ALA A 103 -1.05 -13.32 14.42
N THR A 104 -0.68 -14.50 13.89
CA THR A 104 -1.57 -15.64 13.64
C THR A 104 -1.26 -16.75 14.62
#